data_AF-A0A667Z7W3-F1
#
_entry.id   AF-A0A667Z7W3-F1
#
_cell.length_a   1.000
_cell.length_b   1.000
_cell.length_c   1.000
_cell.angle_alpha   90.00
_cell.angle_beta   90.00
_cell.angle_gamma   90.00
#
_symmetry.space_group_name_H-M   'P 1'
#
loop_
_entity.id
_entity.type
_entity.pdbx_description
1 polymer ?
#
loop_
_entity_poly.entity_id
_entity_poly.type
_entity_poly.pdbx_seq_one_letter_code
_entity_poly.pdbx_strand_id
1 'polypeptide(L)'
;MVYLLLSLWLFVGVQRREANQRRLQAAWRNAQEKHRKVLEAKQRYDEEDRRRRARRRMRVMFSRASQWWDSIVPGFMNAQWVENFRMSEETLGFLCNKLRPAMEREDPTFRESVLKKRVAIALSISHLFGVSVTTVCRCVQDFCAAAETLLVPEQIRLPDEGRFRDMAAYMENRWGLPHCVGAIDGSHIPIIVPQQYHTDYFNHKGWHSLILQAVVDGKGKFWNVFAGLPGSLHDARVLRLSTLNIGAVTAGYYILGNSAYPLQKWLLKPFHDTGRLTAEQHMFNHKFSRAQVVVENAFGRLKGRWRCLLKRKDCDTQLVKSMVLTCCALHNLCEEHGESYEASWDAPDTAECEPVAAAAQGVEEQGRDVRNALMQYFSNNA
;
A
#
# COMPACT_ATOMS: atom_id res chain seq x y z
N MET A 1 10.15 81.23 -38.74
CA MET A 1 9.80 80.14 -37.81
C MET A 1 9.83 78.73 -38.42
N VAL A 2 9.55 78.53 -39.72
CA VAL A 2 9.45 77.19 -40.34
C VAL A 2 10.80 76.43 -40.39
N TYR A 3 11.92 77.12 -40.66
CA TYR A 3 13.25 76.49 -40.76
C TYR A 3 13.80 75.95 -39.43
N LEU A 4 13.47 76.59 -38.30
CA LEU A 4 13.87 76.14 -36.95
C LEU A 4 13.12 74.88 -36.52
N LEU A 5 11.85 74.73 -36.94
CA LEU A 5 11.06 73.54 -36.64
C LEU A 5 11.50 72.34 -37.48
N LEU A 6 11.89 72.56 -38.74
CA LEU A 6 12.42 71.52 -39.62
C LEU A 6 13.81 71.01 -39.18
N SER A 7 14.70 71.91 -38.75
CA SER A 7 16.01 71.51 -38.24
C SER A 7 15.91 70.76 -36.91
N LEU A 8 15.00 71.17 -36.01
CA LEU A 8 14.72 70.47 -34.77
C LEU A 8 14.09 69.07 -35.02
N TRP A 9 13.18 68.96 -36.01
CA TRP A 9 12.56 67.68 -36.37
C TRP A 9 13.57 66.70 -37.01
N LEU A 10 14.46 67.19 -37.86
CA LEU A 10 15.56 66.40 -38.43
C LEU A 10 16.58 65.98 -37.36
N PHE A 11 16.94 66.86 -36.43
CA PHE A 11 17.86 66.56 -35.33
C PHE A 11 17.27 65.51 -34.37
N VAL A 12 16.00 65.66 -33.98
CA VAL A 12 15.27 64.66 -33.16
C VAL A 12 15.11 63.34 -33.92
N GLY A 13 14.89 63.38 -35.24
CA GLY A 13 14.83 62.20 -36.10
C GLY A 13 16.16 61.42 -36.16
N VAL A 14 17.29 62.12 -36.27
CA VAL A 14 18.64 61.53 -36.26
C VAL A 14 18.97 60.94 -34.88
N GLN A 15 18.73 61.71 -33.80
CA GLN A 15 18.90 61.24 -32.41
C GLN A 15 18.07 59.98 -32.12
N ARG A 16 16.83 59.91 -32.63
CA ARG A 16 15.94 58.75 -32.45
C ARG A 16 16.41 57.53 -33.25
N ARG A 17 17.00 57.72 -34.43
CA ARG A 17 17.60 56.63 -35.23
C ARG A 17 18.85 56.07 -34.57
N GLU A 18 19.74 56.92 -34.06
CA GLU A 18 20.92 56.48 -33.31
C GLU A 18 20.56 55.75 -32.01
N ALA A 19 19.58 56.24 -31.26
CA ALA A 19 19.08 55.57 -30.07
C ALA A 19 18.48 54.18 -30.39
N ASN A 20 17.75 54.05 -31.50
CA ASN A 20 17.23 52.76 -31.96
C ASN A 20 18.35 51.81 -32.43
N GLN A 21 19.37 52.29 -33.13
CA GLN A 21 20.54 51.48 -33.49
C GLN A 21 21.29 50.98 -32.26
N ARG A 22 21.50 51.82 -31.25
CA ARG A 22 22.12 51.42 -29.98
C ARG A 22 21.28 50.37 -29.24
N ARG A 23 19.96 50.50 -29.24
CA ARG A 23 19.02 49.51 -28.68
C ARG A 23 19.07 48.18 -29.42
N LEU A 24 19.13 48.18 -30.75
CA LEU A 24 19.24 46.97 -31.56
C LEU A 24 20.59 46.28 -31.33
N GLN A 25 21.70 47.03 -31.25
CA GLN A 25 23.01 46.48 -30.92
C GLN A 25 23.09 45.92 -29.50
N ALA A 26 22.41 46.54 -28.53
CA ALA A 26 22.31 46.02 -27.16
C ALA A 26 21.43 44.75 -27.10
N ALA A 27 20.31 44.73 -27.82
CA ALA A 27 19.45 43.55 -27.93
C ALA A 27 20.18 42.37 -28.59
N TRP A 28 20.98 42.64 -29.63
CA TRP A 28 21.76 41.61 -30.32
C TRP A 28 22.88 41.04 -29.43
N ARG A 29 23.60 41.90 -28.70
CA ARG A 29 24.58 41.47 -27.68
C ARG A 29 23.93 40.62 -26.58
N ASN A 30 22.78 41.04 -26.06
CA ASN A 30 22.04 40.28 -25.05
C ASN A 30 21.54 38.93 -25.58
N ALA A 31 21.13 38.86 -26.85
CA ALA A 31 20.71 37.62 -27.49
C ALA A 31 21.88 36.64 -27.66
N GLN A 32 23.05 37.12 -28.10
CA GLN A 32 24.26 36.31 -28.18
C GLN A 32 24.70 35.81 -26.81
N GLU A 33 24.64 36.65 -25.78
CA GLU A 33 25.03 36.27 -24.44
C GLU A 33 24.07 35.24 -23.82
N LYS A 34 22.76 35.36 -24.08
CA LYS A 34 21.78 34.32 -23.73
C LYS A 34 22.08 33.01 -24.45
N HIS A 35 22.37 33.05 -25.75
CA HIS A 35 22.70 31.87 -26.53
C HIS A 35 23.95 31.16 -26.01
N ARG A 36 25.01 31.93 -25.67
CA ARG A 36 26.22 31.42 -25.03
C ARG A 36 25.92 30.73 -23.70
N LYS A 37 25.15 31.36 -22.82
CA LYS A 37 24.77 30.77 -21.51
C LYS A 37 23.98 29.46 -21.66
N VAL A 38 23.13 29.35 -22.68
CA VAL A 38 22.39 28.11 -22.98
C VAL A 38 23.34 27.01 -23.46
N LEU A 39 24.31 27.33 -24.32
CA LEU A 39 25.33 26.38 -24.77
C LEU A 39 26.20 25.88 -23.60
N GLU A 40 26.65 26.78 -22.73
CA GLU A 40 27.40 26.42 -21.52
C GLU A 40 26.58 25.55 -20.57
N ALA A 41 25.28 25.86 -20.37
CA ALA A 41 24.38 25.04 -19.57
C ALA A 41 24.18 23.64 -20.18
N LYS A 42 24.05 23.55 -21.50
CA LYS A 42 23.94 22.27 -22.22
C LYS A 42 25.22 21.44 -22.10
N GLN A 43 26.39 22.06 -22.23
CA GLN A 43 27.67 21.37 -22.02
C GLN A 43 27.82 20.87 -20.59
N ARG A 44 27.43 21.65 -19.57
CA ARG A 44 27.43 21.22 -18.17
C ARG A 44 26.47 20.05 -17.93
N TYR A 45 25.29 20.09 -18.53
CA TYR A 45 24.33 18.99 -18.47
C TYR A 45 24.88 17.71 -19.13
N ASP A 46 25.48 17.82 -20.32
CA ASP A 46 26.05 16.68 -21.04
C ASP A 46 27.29 16.09 -20.32
N GLU A 47 28.09 16.92 -19.66
CA GLU A 47 29.22 16.53 -18.81
C GLU A 47 28.72 15.81 -17.55
N GLU A 48 27.70 16.36 -16.87
CA GLU A 48 27.06 15.71 -15.72
C GLU A 48 26.39 14.39 -16.11
N ASP A 49 25.73 14.32 -17.26
CA ASP A 49 25.11 13.09 -17.74
C ASP A 49 26.18 12.06 -18.12
N ARG A 50 27.29 12.47 -18.76
CA ARG A 50 28.45 11.60 -18.98
C ARG A 50 29.04 11.10 -17.65
N ARG A 51 29.18 11.95 -16.64
CA ARG A 51 29.65 11.55 -15.29
C ARG A 51 28.64 10.62 -14.60
N ARG A 52 27.34 10.85 -14.73
CA ARG A 52 26.28 9.95 -14.22
C ARG A 52 26.30 8.60 -14.92
N ARG A 53 26.48 8.57 -16.25
CA ARG A 53 26.65 7.34 -17.04
C ARG A 53 27.95 6.61 -16.72
N ALA A 54 29.06 7.32 -16.51
CA ALA A 54 30.34 6.76 -16.09
C ALA A 54 30.27 6.19 -14.66
N ARG A 55 29.62 6.90 -13.72
CA ARG A 55 29.32 6.39 -12.37
C ARG A 55 28.39 5.18 -12.41
N ARG A 56 27.37 5.16 -13.30
CA ARG A 56 26.54 3.97 -13.56
C ARG A 56 27.38 2.82 -14.13
N ARG A 57 28.26 3.06 -15.10
CA ARG A 57 29.17 2.04 -15.67
C ARG A 57 30.16 1.49 -14.63
N MET A 58 30.75 2.33 -13.78
CA MET A 58 31.58 1.87 -12.64
C MET A 58 30.76 1.10 -11.60
N ARG A 59 29.50 1.48 -11.33
CA ARG A 59 28.58 0.70 -10.49
C ARG A 59 28.24 -0.68 -11.07
N VAL A 60 28.29 -0.82 -12.40
CA VAL A 60 28.03 -2.07 -13.13
C VAL A 60 29.30 -2.94 -13.23
N MET A 61 30.49 -2.41 -12.92
CA MET A 61 31.76 -3.13 -13.08
C MET A 61 32.21 -3.90 -11.83
N PHE A 62 31.52 -3.76 -10.69
CA PHE A 62 31.61 -4.76 -9.63
C PHE A 62 30.55 -5.83 -9.89
N SER A 63 30.97 -7.09 -9.99
CA SER A 63 30.10 -8.27 -9.90
C SER A 63 29.50 -8.39 -8.48
N ARG A 64 28.67 -7.42 -8.07
CA ARG A 64 28.00 -7.41 -6.75
C ARG A 64 26.90 -8.45 -6.66
N ALA A 65 26.23 -8.76 -7.77
CA ALA A 65 24.98 -9.52 -7.74
C ALA A 65 25.18 -11.01 -7.44
N SER A 66 26.30 -11.63 -7.86
CA SER A 66 26.53 -13.07 -7.61
C SER A 66 26.99 -13.38 -6.18
N GLN A 67 27.67 -12.45 -5.50
CA GLN A 67 28.29 -12.70 -4.19
C GLN A 67 27.56 -12.01 -3.03
N TRP A 68 26.53 -11.20 -3.29
CA TRP A 68 25.84 -10.46 -2.22
C TRP A 68 25.26 -11.39 -1.15
N TRP A 69 24.53 -12.43 -1.55
CA TRP A 69 23.95 -13.39 -0.60
C TRP A 69 25.00 -14.20 0.13
N ASP A 70 26.02 -14.69 -0.58
CA ASP A 70 26.97 -15.65 -0.02
C ASP A 70 28.11 -14.96 0.78
N SER A 71 28.41 -13.69 0.48
CA SER A 71 29.55 -12.97 1.09
C SER A 71 29.16 -11.75 1.94
N ILE A 72 28.02 -11.11 1.67
CA ILE A 72 27.63 -9.85 2.35
C ILE A 72 26.57 -10.11 3.41
N VAL A 73 25.50 -10.84 3.07
CA VAL A 73 24.38 -11.13 3.99
C VAL A 73 24.82 -11.81 5.29
N PRO A 74 25.80 -12.74 5.33
CA PRO A 74 26.27 -13.33 6.59
C PRO A 74 26.86 -12.31 7.59
N GLY A 75 27.29 -11.14 7.11
CA GLY A 75 27.80 -10.04 7.94
C GLY A 75 26.74 -9.00 8.32
N PHE A 76 25.46 -9.23 8.01
CA PHE A 76 24.39 -8.27 8.30
C PHE A 76 24.09 -8.16 9.79
N MET A 77 23.99 -6.93 10.27
CA MET A 77 23.36 -6.60 11.55
C MET A 77 21.83 -6.63 11.42
N ASN A 78 21.12 -6.70 12.55
CA ASN A 78 19.66 -6.77 12.56
C ASN A 78 18.99 -5.61 11.79
N ALA A 79 19.51 -4.38 11.90
CA ALA A 79 19.00 -3.24 11.13
C ALA A 79 19.08 -3.46 9.61
N GLN A 80 20.14 -4.11 9.13
CA GLN A 80 20.30 -4.42 7.70
C GLN A 80 19.37 -5.54 7.27
N TRP A 81 19.09 -6.53 8.14
CA TRP A 81 18.06 -7.54 7.88
C TRP A 81 16.68 -6.90 7.73
N VAL A 82 16.29 -6.04 8.67
CA VAL A 82 15.01 -5.30 8.65
C VAL A 82 14.92 -4.39 7.40
N GLU A 83 16.00 -3.69 7.04
CA GLU A 83 16.01 -2.84 5.85
C GLU A 83 15.82 -3.63 4.54
N ASN A 84 16.44 -4.82 4.44
CA ASN A 84 16.47 -5.59 3.18
C ASN A 84 15.34 -6.64 3.05
N PHE A 85 14.86 -7.17 4.17
CA PHE A 85 13.90 -8.28 4.24
C PHE A 85 12.63 -7.96 5.04
N ARG A 86 12.57 -6.79 5.70
CA ARG A 86 11.42 -6.31 6.49
C ARG A 86 11.11 -7.13 7.74
N MET A 87 12.06 -7.97 8.14
CA MET A 87 12.04 -8.80 9.33
C MET A 87 13.48 -9.13 9.75
N SER A 88 13.66 -9.55 11.00
CA SER A 88 14.92 -10.09 11.51
C SER A 88 15.32 -11.41 10.85
N GLU A 89 16.59 -11.77 10.99
CA GLU A 89 17.09 -13.08 10.55
C GLU A 89 16.40 -14.25 11.25
N GLU A 90 16.06 -14.08 12.53
CA GLU A 90 15.38 -15.09 13.34
C GLU A 90 13.99 -15.40 12.78
N THR A 91 13.19 -14.36 12.50
CA THR A 91 11.87 -14.51 11.90
C THR A 91 11.94 -15.12 10.51
N LEU A 92 12.93 -14.74 9.70
CA LEU A 92 13.15 -15.37 8.40
C LEU A 92 13.56 -16.85 8.54
N GLY A 93 14.38 -17.20 9.54
CA GLY A 93 14.73 -18.57 9.87
C GLY A 93 13.52 -19.40 10.30
N PHE A 94 12.66 -18.86 11.15
CA PHE A 94 11.39 -19.46 11.54
C PHE A 94 10.50 -19.71 10.31
N LEU A 95 10.34 -18.71 9.45
CA LEU A 95 9.57 -18.81 8.21
C LEU A 95 10.12 -19.91 7.30
N CYS A 96 11.45 -19.99 7.13
CA CYS A 96 12.07 -21.04 6.32
C CYS A 96 11.74 -22.42 6.89
N ASN A 97 11.89 -22.62 8.20
CA ASN A 97 11.55 -23.89 8.84
C ASN A 97 10.07 -24.25 8.70
N LYS A 98 9.17 -23.26 8.76
CA LYS A 98 7.74 -23.47 8.57
C LYS A 98 7.42 -23.91 7.14
N LEU A 99 8.01 -23.28 6.13
CA LEU A 99 7.73 -23.56 4.72
C LEU A 99 8.49 -24.77 4.16
N ARG A 100 9.51 -25.22 4.88
CA ARG A 100 10.36 -26.36 4.54
C ARG A 100 9.57 -27.58 4.01
N PRO A 101 8.51 -28.08 4.68
CA PRO A 101 7.82 -29.29 4.24
C PRO A 101 7.13 -29.18 2.87
N ALA A 102 6.79 -27.96 2.44
CA ALA A 102 6.20 -27.72 1.12
C ALA A 102 7.26 -27.43 0.06
N MET A 103 8.31 -26.68 0.40
CA MET A 103 9.34 -26.26 -0.55
C MET A 103 10.43 -27.33 -0.83
N GLU A 104 10.62 -28.30 0.08
CA GLU A 104 11.59 -29.41 -0.06
C GLU A 104 11.08 -30.56 -0.93
N ARG A 105 9.77 -30.70 -1.13
CA ARG A 105 9.18 -31.84 -1.87
C ARG A 105 9.53 -31.88 -3.36
N GLU A 106 10.15 -30.83 -3.89
CA GLU A 106 10.49 -30.71 -5.31
C GLU A 106 11.94 -31.11 -5.65
N ASP A 107 12.86 -31.22 -4.68
CA ASP A 107 14.26 -31.58 -4.95
C ASP A 107 14.89 -32.35 -3.78
N PRO A 108 15.26 -33.64 -3.95
CA PRO A 108 15.88 -34.45 -2.89
C PRO A 108 17.31 -34.00 -2.52
N THR A 109 17.88 -33.02 -3.22
CA THR A 109 19.22 -32.44 -2.96
C THR A 109 19.16 -31.14 -2.15
N PHE A 110 18.04 -30.92 -1.44
CA PHE A 110 17.77 -29.64 -0.81
C PHE A 110 18.68 -29.37 0.38
N ARG A 111 19.53 -28.34 0.26
CA ARG A 111 20.31 -27.80 1.38
C ARG A 111 19.55 -26.66 2.01
N GLU A 112 19.62 -26.53 3.33
CA GLU A 112 19.01 -25.43 4.09
C GLU A 112 19.43 -24.04 3.59
N SER A 113 20.68 -23.90 3.15
CA SER A 113 21.18 -22.66 2.54
C SER A 113 20.47 -22.29 1.23
N VAL A 114 19.97 -23.28 0.48
CA VAL A 114 19.21 -23.08 -0.75
C VAL A 114 17.79 -22.63 -0.43
N LEU A 115 17.15 -23.21 0.60
CA LEU A 115 15.82 -22.77 1.06
C LEU A 115 15.83 -21.30 1.44
N LYS A 116 16.76 -20.94 2.35
CA LYS A 116 16.89 -19.59 2.87
C LYS A 116 17.13 -18.59 1.75
N LYS A 117 17.96 -18.95 0.76
CA LYS A 117 18.20 -18.14 -0.43
C LYS A 117 16.95 -18.00 -1.31
N ARG A 118 16.19 -19.07 -1.56
CA ARG A 118 14.93 -19.02 -2.35
C ARG A 118 13.87 -18.14 -1.68
N VAL A 119 13.66 -18.30 -0.37
CA VAL A 119 12.76 -17.47 0.43
C VAL A 119 13.19 -16.01 0.40
N ALA A 120 14.49 -15.75 0.58
CA ALA A 120 15.04 -14.41 0.51
C ALA A 120 14.88 -13.77 -0.89
N ILE A 121 15.06 -14.54 -1.97
CA ILE A 121 14.80 -14.09 -3.35
C ILE A 121 13.33 -13.72 -3.52
N ALA A 122 12.40 -14.49 -2.95
CA ALA A 122 10.96 -14.24 -3.05
C ALA A 122 10.53 -12.96 -2.28
N LEU A 123 11.17 -12.68 -1.13
CA LEU A 123 10.86 -11.53 -0.29
C LEU A 123 11.51 -10.22 -0.76
N SER A 124 12.66 -10.29 -1.43
CA SER A 124 13.51 -9.13 -1.72
C SER A 124 13.62 -8.82 -3.22
N ILE A 125 14.40 -7.79 -3.56
CA ILE A 125 14.50 -7.27 -4.91
C ILE A 125 15.53 -8.10 -5.71
N SER A 126 15.04 -8.77 -6.76
CA SER A 126 15.79 -9.70 -7.63
C SER A 126 17.21 -9.30 -8.03
N HIS A 127 17.46 -8.01 -8.29
CA HIS A 127 18.74 -7.51 -8.80
C HIS A 127 19.91 -7.68 -7.81
N LEU A 128 19.64 -7.83 -6.51
CA LEU A 128 20.69 -8.02 -5.50
C LEU A 128 21.28 -9.44 -5.53
N PHE A 129 20.51 -10.43 -5.98
CA PHE A 129 20.90 -11.85 -5.94
C PHE A 129 21.59 -12.35 -7.21
N GLY A 130 21.66 -11.52 -8.26
CA GLY A 130 22.31 -11.90 -9.52
C GLY A 130 21.65 -13.07 -10.25
N VAL A 131 20.37 -13.33 -9.96
CA VAL A 131 19.59 -14.41 -10.56
C VAL A 131 18.73 -13.90 -11.72
N SER A 132 18.38 -14.80 -12.64
CA SER A 132 17.48 -14.49 -13.74
C SER A 132 16.07 -14.13 -13.23
N VAL A 133 15.34 -13.32 -14.01
CA VAL A 133 13.93 -13.01 -13.72
C VAL A 133 13.10 -14.29 -13.62
N THR A 134 13.34 -15.27 -14.49
CA THR A 134 12.67 -16.58 -14.46
C THR A 134 12.86 -17.30 -13.13
N THR A 135 14.09 -17.29 -12.59
CA THR A 135 14.39 -17.87 -11.27
C THR A 135 13.60 -17.17 -10.16
N VAL A 136 13.50 -15.85 -10.20
CA VAL A 136 12.73 -15.08 -9.21
C VAL A 136 11.25 -15.40 -9.31
N CYS A 137 10.68 -15.45 -10.52
CA CYS A 137 9.28 -15.79 -10.70
C CYS A 137 8.95 -17.17 -10.12
N ARG A 138 9.80 -18.18 -10.38
CA ARG A 138 9.66 -19.51 -9.78
C ARG A 138 9.72 -19.44 -8.25
N CYS A 139 10.76 -18.82 -7.69
CA CYS A 139 10.89 -18.68 -6.24
C CYS A 139 9.66 -18.01 -5.59
N VAL A 140 9.10 -16.98 -6.23
CA VAL A 140 7.87 -16.31 -5.74
C VAL A 140 6.66 -17.23 -5.82
N GLN A 141 6.49 -17.96 -6.94
CA GLN A 141 5.39 -18.92 -7.09
C GLN A 141 5.45 -20.03 -6.04
N ASP A 142 6.62 -20.66 -5.88
CA ASP A 142 6.83 -21.76 -4.95
C ASP A 142 6.66 -21.28 -3.50
N PHE A 143 7.18 -20.09 -3.19
CA PHE A 143 7.03 -19.46 -1.88
C PHE A 143 5.57 -19.14 -1.56
N CYS A 144 4.82 -18.53 -2.48
CA CYS A 144 3.41 -18.20 -2.25
C CYS A 144 2.56 -19.47 -2.14
N ALA A 145 2.81 -20.49 -2.96
CA ALA A 145 2.12 -21.78 -2.87
C ALA A 145 2.39 -22.50 -1.53
N ALA A 146 3.65 -22.50 -1.07
CA ALA A 146 4.01 -23.04 0.24
C ALA A 146 3.37 -22.25 1.38
N ALA A 147 3.40 -20.92 1.30
CA ALA A 147 2.80 -20.04 2.30
C ALA A 147 1.28 -20.19 2.37
N GLU A 148 0.58 -20.28 1.25
CA GLU A 148 -0.86 -20.56 1.23
C GLU A 148 -1.21 -21.89 1.90
N THR A 149 -0.36 -22.90 1.74
CA THR A 149 -0.61 -24.23 2.29
C THR A 149 -0.32 -24.29 3.79
N LEU A 150 0.75 -23.62 4.26
CA LEU A 150 1.29 -23.83 5.60
C LEU A 150 1.19 -22.61 6.52
N LEU A 151 1.36 -21.40 6.00
CA LEU A 151 1.44 -20.17 6.77
C LEU A 151 0.08 -19.45 6.86
N VAL A 152 -0.63 -19.33 5.73
CA VAL A 152 -1.93 -18.64 5.67
C VAL A 152 -2.96 -19.27 6.62
N PRO A 153 -3.15 -20.61 6.68
CA PRO A 153 -4.16 -21.21 7.57
C PRO A 153 -3.81 -21.10 9.06
N GLU A 154 -2.51 -20.96 9.38
CA GLU A 154 -2.04 -20.75 10.75
C GLU A 154 -2.24 -19.29 11.18
N GLN A 155 -1.85 -18.36 10.33
CA GLN A 155 -1.80 -16.93 10.64
C GLN A 155 -3.16 -16.24 10.47
N ILE A 156 -3.98 -16.68 9.51
CA ILE A 156 -5.28 -16.09 9.18
C ILE A 156 -6.35 -17.15 9.45
N ARG A 157 -6.87 -17.13 10.67
CA ARG A 157 -7.90 -18.06 11.13
C ARG A 157 -8.99 -17.34 11.90
N LEU A 158 -10.21 -17.82 11.74
CA LEU A 158 -11.33 -17.36 12.53
C LEU A 158 -11.04 -17.60 14.02
N PRO A 159 -11.13 -16.57 14.88
CA PRO A 159 -10.93 -16.73 16.32
C PRO A 159 -11.97 -17.67 16.94
N ASP A 160 -11.57 -18.36 18.01
CA ASP A 160 -12.51 -19.04 18.91
C ASP A 160 -13.13 -18.05 19.90
N GLU A 161 -14.10 -18.51 20.70
CA GLU A 161 -14.78 -17.67 21.70
C GLU A 161 -13.84 -17.07 22.74
N GLY A 162 -12.80 -17.81 23.16
CA GLY A 162 -11.82 -17.32 24.12
C GLY A 162 -11.03 -16.14 23.56
N ARG A 163 -10.53 -16.29 22.33
CA ARG A 163 -9.81 -15.23 21.62
C ARG A 163 -10.72 -14.05 21.28
N PHE A 164 -11.99 -14.27 20.95
CA PHE A 164 -12.96 -13.17 20.77
C PHE A 164 -13.17 -12.37 22.06
N ARG A 165 -13.21 -13.04 23.22
CA ARG A 165 -13.27 -12.34 24.52
C ARG A 165 -12.05 -11.45 24.75
N ASP A 166 -10.86 -11.95 24.46
CA ASP A 166 -9.62 -11.17 24.61
C ASP A 166 -9.57 -9.99 23.63
N MET A 167 -10.01 -10.20 22.39
CA MET A 167 -10.10 -9.15 21.36
C MET A 167 -11.11 -8.07 21.78
N ALA A 168 -12.27 -8.46 22.28
CA ALA A 168 -13.29 -7.54 22.78
C ALA A 168 -12.80 -6.73 23.98
N ALA A 169 -12.18 -7.39 24.97
CA ALA A 169 -11.60 -6.70 26.13
C ALA A 169 -10.53 -5.69 25.71
N TYR A 170 -9.70 -6.03 24.73
CA TYR A 170 -8.69 -5.11 24.20
C TYR A 170 -9.33 -3.89 23.50
N MET A 171 -10.34 -4.10 22.65
CA MET A 171 -11.05 -3.03 21.95
C MET A 171 -11.80 -2.11 22.93
N GLU A 172 -12.40 -2.69 23.96
CA GLU A 172 -13.09 -1.96 25.02
C GLU A 172 -12.11 -1.11 25.84
N ASN A 173 -11.00 -1.69 26.31
CA ASN A 173 -10.00 -0.95 27.06
C ASN A 173 -9.35 0.18 26.23
N ARG A 174 -9.20 -0.01 24.91
CA ARG A 174 -8.50 0.96 24.05
C ARG A 174 -9.41 2.07 23.53
N TRP A 175 -10.64 1.76 23.14
CA TRP A 175 -11.57 2.69 22.47
C TRP A 175 -12.93 2.82 23.16
N GLY A 176 -13.20 2.04 24.21
CA GLY A 176 -14.48 2.01 24.91
C GLY A 176 -15.59 1.36 24.09
N LEU A 177 -15.24 0.40 23.22
CA LEU A 177 -16.20 -0.35 22.39
C LEU A 177 -16.39 -1.78 22.94
N PRO A 178 -17.43 -2.02 23.77
CA PRO A 178 -17.68 -3.34 24.33
C PRO A 178 -18.07 -4.33 23.23
N HIS A 179 -17.69 -5.60 23.37
CA HIS A 179 -18.00 -6.67 22.41
C HIS A 179 -17.56 -6.44 20.94
N CYS A 180 -16.79 -5.38 20.68
CA CYS A 180 -16.19 -5.14 19.37
C CYS A 180 -14.96 -6.01 19.21
N VAL A 181 -14.87 -6.83 18.17
CA VAL A 181 -13.73 -7.76 17.97
C VAL A 181 -12.81 -7.33 16.83
N GLY A 182 -13.11 -6.23 16.15
CA GLY A 182 -12.27 -5.79 15.04
C GLY A 182 -12.96 -4.85 14.08
N ALA A 183 -12.26 -4.56 12.98
CA ALA A 183 -12.76 -3.74 11.89
C ALA A 183 -12.48 -4.39 10.54
N ILE A 184 -13.44 -4.27 9.61
CA ILE A 184 -13.37 -4.74 8.23
C ILE A 184 -13.21 -3.55 7.29
N ASP A 185 -12.33 -3.72 6.30
CA ASP A 185 -12.25 -2.78 5.20
C ASP A 185 -11.81 -3.44 3.89
N GLY A 186 -12.01 -2.72 2.79
CA GLY A 186 -11.55 -3.07 1.45
C GLY A 186 -10.28 -2.30 1.08
N SER A 187 -9.41 -2.92 0.28
CA SER A 187 -8.21 -2.29 -0.25
C SER A 187 -7.95 -2.72 -1.68
N HIS A 188 -7.54 -1.77 -2.53
CA HIS A 188 -7.25 -2.05 -3.92
C HIS A 188 -5.76 -2.42 -4.13
N ILE A 189 -5.53 -3.53 -4.84
CA ILE A 189 -4.21 -4.03 -5.23
C ILE A 189 -4.02 -3.80 -6.74
N PRO A 190 -3.02 -2.99 -7.17
CA PRO A 190 -2.81 -2.67 -8.58
C PRO A 190 -2.44 -3.89 -9.42
N ILE A 191 -3.09 -4.03 -10.58
CA ILE A 191 -2.76 -5.06 -11.56
C ILE A 191 -2.41 -4.45 -12.92
N ILE A 192 -1.72 -5.22 -13.75
CA ILE A 192 -1.71 -4.96 -15.19
C ILE A 192 -3.07 -5.36 -15.74
N VAL A 193 -3.55 -4.59 -16.71
CA VAL A 193 -4.86 -4.81 -17.34
C VAL A 193 -4.93 -6.23 -17.88
N PRO A 194 -5.87 -7.08 -17.41
CA PRO A 194 -6.05 -8.41 -17.97
C PRO A 194 -6.50 -8.32 -19.43
N GLN A 195 -6.10 -9.30 -20.26
CA GLN A 195 -6.49 -9.32 -21.68
C GLN A 195 -8.01 -9.50 -21.88
N GLN A 196 -8.69 -10.11 -20.91
CA GLN A 196 -10.13 -10.35 -20.91
C GLN A 196 -10.80 -9.53 -19.80
N TYR A 197 -12.02 -9.04 -20.05
CA TYR A 197 -12.84 -8.33 -19.07
C TYR A 197 -12.15 -7.11 -18.39
N HIS A 198 -11.35 -6.36 -19.15
CA HIS A 198 -10.56 -5.24 -18.63
C HIS A 198 -11.40 -4.20 -17.84
N THR A 199 -12.62 -3.92 -18.28
CA THR A 199 -13.55 -2.99 -17.62
C THR A 199 -13.90 -3.39 -16.19
N ASP A 200 -13.95 -4.69 -15.90
CA ASP A 200 -14.40 -5.21 -14.61
C ASP A 200 -13.40 -4.90 -13.49
N TYR A 201 -12.14 -4.69 -13.85
CA TYR A 201 -11.07 -4.38 -12.90
C TYR A 201 -10.90 -2.88 -12.67
N PHE A 202 -11.59 -2.03 -13.45
CA PHE A 202 -11.48 -0.58 -13.35
C PHE A 202 -12.22 -0.05 -12.12
N ASN A 203 -11.47 0.47 -11.15
CA ASN A 203 -12.04 0.95 -9.88
C ASN A 203 -12.49 2.42 -9.97
N HIS A 204 -13.19 2.86 -8.93
CA HIS A 204 -13.66 4.25 -8.79
C HIS A 204 -12.52 5.28 -8.71
N LYS A 205 -11.28 4.84 -8.45
CA LYS A 205 -10.06 5.68 -8.42
C LYS A 205 -9.41 5.83 -9.81
N GLY A 206 -9.99 5.25 -10.86
CA GLY A 206 -9.53 5.40 -12.24
C GLY A 206 -8.37 4.49 -12.65
N TRP A 207 -8.16 3.37 -11.94
CA TRP A 207 -7.11 2.40 -12.28
C TRP A 207 -7.56 0.94 -12.07
N HIS A 208 -6.81 0.00 -12.66
CA HIS A 208 -7.16 -1.43 -12.65
C HIS A 208 -6.63 -2.12 -11.39
N SER A 209 -7.50 -2.85 -10.69
CA SER A 209 -7.17 -3.45 -9.40
C SER A 209 -7.91 -4.74 -9.10
N LEU A 210 -7.34 -5.53 -8.19
CA LEU A 210 -8.05 -6.56 -7.44
C LEU A 210 -8.43 -6.01 -6.07
N ILE A 211 -9.56 -6.46 -5.54
CA ILE A 211 -10.00 -6.14 -4.18
C ILE A 211 -9.38 -7.14 -3.21
N LEU A 212 -8.86 -6.60 -2.11
CA LEU A 212 -8.50 -7.27 -0.87
C LEU A 212 -9.48 -6.78 0.20
N GLN A 213 -10.35 -7.65 0.70
CA GLN A 213 -11.17 -7.40 1.88
C GLN A 213 -10.53 -8.14 3.06
N ALA A 214 -10.41 -7.49 4.20
CA ALA A 214 -9.89 -8.16 5.39
C ALA A 214 -10.50 -7.60 6.68
N VAL A 215 -10.53 -8.46 7.70
CA VAL A 215 -10.90 -8.09 9.06
C VAL A 215 -9.69 -8.17 9.95
N VAL A 216 -9.46 -7.11 10.73
CA VAL A 216 -8.34 -7.01 11.66
C VAL A 216 -8.82 -6.91 13.10
N ASP A 217 -8.01 -7.40 14.02
CA ASP A 217 -8.21 -7.19 15.45
C ASP A 217 -7.73 -5.80 15.91
N GLY A 218 -7.94 -5.47 17.18
CA GLY A 218 -7.48 -4.20 17.76
C GLY A 218 -5.95 -4.01 17.77
N LYS A 219 -5.17 -5.07 17.49
CA LYS A 219 -3.71 -5.02 17.38
C LYS A 219 -3.25 -4.92 15.92
N GLY A 220 -4.17 -4.83 14.96
CA GLY A 220 -3.86 -4.74 13.54
C GLY A 220 -3.45 -6.06 12.89
N LYS A 221 -3.81 -7.21 13.49
CA LYS A 221 -3.60 -8.54 12.90
C LYS A 221 -4.84 -8.99 12.12
N PHE A 222 -4.61 -9.51 10.93
CA PHE A 222 -5.66 -10.03 10.05
C PHE A 222 -6.15 -11.39 10.54
N TRP A 223 -7.44 -11.56 10.81
CA TRP A 223 -7.99 -12.88 11.18
C TRP A 223 -8.98 -13.42 10.16
N ASN A 224 -9.39 -12.59 9.20
CA ASN A 224 -10.12 -13.02 8.01
C ASN A 224 -9.64 -12.20 6.81
N VAL A 225 -9.36 -12.86 5.68
CA VAL A 225 -8.88 -12.22 4.45
C VAL A 225 -9.54 -12.87 3.25
N PHE A 226 -10.01 -12.04 2.32
CA PHE A 226 -10.58 -12.47 1.05
C PHE A 226 -10.06 -11.56 -0.08
N ALA A 227 -9.47 -12.17 -1.11
CA ALA A 227 -8.81 -11.44 -2.17
C ALA A 227 -9.07 -12.05 -3.56
N GLY A 228 -8.93 -11.21 -4.58
CA GLY A 228 -8.92 -11.63 -5.99
C GLY A 228 -10.19 -11.30 -6.77
N LEU A 229 -11.11 -10.52 -6.19
CA LEU A 229 -12.27 -10.01 -6.94
C LEU A 229 -11.92 -8.77 -7.78
N PRO A 230 -12.65 -8.50 -8.87
CA PRO A 230 -12.44 -7.32 -9.70
C PRO A 230 -12.68 -5.99 -8.96
N GLY A 231 -11.84 -4.99 -9.24
CA GLY A 231 -11.83 -3.67 -8.60
C GLY A 231 -13.06 -2.80 -8.79
N SER A 232 -13.96 -3.13 -9.72
CA SER A 232 -15.23 -2.41 -9.90
C SER A 232 -16.32 -2.82 -8.90
N LEU A 233 -16.16 -3.96 -8.20
CA LEU A 233 -17.18 -4.47 -7.29
C LEU A 233 -17.27 -3.62 -6.01
N HIS A 234 -18.50 -3.40 -5.56
CA HIS A 234 -18.78 -2.69 -4.32
C HIS A 234 -18.57 -3.58 -3.08
N ASP A 235 -18.14 -2.99 -1.97
CA ASP A 235 -17.81 -3.69 -0.71
C ASP A 235 -18.93 -4.61 -0.21
N ALA A 236 -20.19 -4.16 -0.27
CA ALA A 236 -21.33 -5.00 0.10
C ALA A 236 -21.45 -6.28 -0.75
N ARG A 237 -21.07 -6.23 -2.04
CA ARG A 237 -21.06 -7.40 -2.92
C ARG A 237 -19.86 -8.30 -2.62
N VAL A 238 -18.70 -7.70 -2.32
CA VAL A 238 -17.51 -8.44 -1.89
C VAL A 238 -17.79 -9.21 -0.59
N LEU A 239 -18.43 -8.57 0.39
CA LEU A 239 -18.83 -9.20 1.66
C LEU A 239 -19.73 -10.43 1.44
N ARG A 240 -20.70 -10.33 0.52
CA ARG A 240 -21.58 -11.47 0.21
C ARG A 240 -20.82 -12.62 -0.44
N LEU A 241 -19.83 -12.32 -1.28
CA LEU A 241 -19.02 -13.32 -1.98
C LEU A 241 -17.92 -13.93 -1.10
N SER A 242 -17.43 -13.20 -0.09
CA SER A 242 -16.43 -13.70 0.87
C SER A 242 -17.02 -14.66 1.90
N THR A 243 -18.35 -14.81 1.95
CA THR A 243 -19.09 -15.69 2.88
C THR A 243 -18.84 -15.42 4.37
N LEU A 244 -18.25 -14.25 4.69
CA LEU A 244 -18.00 -13.85 6.07
C LEU A 244 -19.33 -13.62 6.80
N ASN A 245 -19.54 -14.35 7.89
CA ASN A 245 -20.67 -14.14 8.79
C ASN A 245 -20.29 -14.57 10.23
N ILE A 246 -19.74 -13.65 11.02
CA ILE A 246 -19.39 -13.95 12.42
C ILE A 246 -20.62 -14.13 13.31
N GLY A 247 -21.78 -13.56 12.92
CA GLY A 247 -23.02 -13.70 13.68
C GLY A 247 -23.57 -15.13 13.70
N ALA A 248 -23.17 -15.96 12.74
CA ALA A 248 -23.48 -17.39 12.74
C ALA A 248 -22.56 -18.21 13.67
N VAL A 249 -21.42 -17.64 14.08
CA VAL A 249 -20.37 -18.35 14.82
C VAL A 249 -20.46 -18.04 16.30
N THR A 250 -20.63 -16.77 16.68
CA THR A 250 -20.68 -16.34 18.08
C THR A 250 -21.72 -15.24 18.28
N ALA A 251 -22.71 -15.51 19.12
CA ALA A 251 -23.72 -14.51 19.48
C ALA A 251 -23.10 -13.39 20.33
N GLY A 252 -23.39 -12.13 19.99
CA GLY A 252 -23.08 -10.97 20.83
C GLY A 252 -21.83 -10.17 20.46
N TYR A 253 -20.92 -10.70 19.64
CA TYR A 253 -19.77 -9.95 19.13
C TYR A 253 -20.09 -9.24 17.80
N TYR A 254 -19.43 -8.11 17.55
CA TYR A 254 -19.56 -7.38 16.29
C TYR A 254 -18.22 -6.83 15.79
N ILE A 255 -18.18 -6.50 14.51
CA ILE A 255 -17.06 -5.78 13.86
C ILE A 255 -17.55 -4.45 13.29
N LEU A 256 -16.60 -3.54 13.09
CA LEU A 256 -16.83 -2.22 12.50
C LEU A 256 -16.57 -2.28 11.00
N GLY A 257 -17.49 -1.77 10.17
CA GLY A 257 -17.26 -1.54 8.74
C GLY A 257 -17.46 -0.09 8.35
N ASN A 258 -16.87 0.30 7.22
CA ASN A 258 -17.12 1.59 6.59
C ASN A 258 -18.60 1.75 6.15
N SER A 259 -18.95 2.93 5.63
CA SER A 259 -20.32 3.25 5.22
C SER A 259 -20.84 2.42 4.03
N ALA A 260 -19.93 1.87 3.22
CA ALA A 260 -20.21 1.03 2.05
C ALA A 260 -20.70 -0.38 2.43
N TYR A 261 -20.50 -0.81 3.67
CA TYR A 261 -21.01 -2.09 4.16
C TYR A 261 -22.51 -2.03 4.54
N PRO A 262 -23.22 -3.17 4.47
CA PRO A 262 -24.58 -3.27 5.00
C PRO A 262 -24.57 -3.28 6.53
N LEU A 263 -25.61 -2.72 7.16
CA LEU A 263 -25.76 -2.77 8.61
C LEU A 263 -26.37 -4.11 9.03
N GLN A 264 -25.59 -4.94 9.73
CA GLN A 264 -25.99 -6.25 10.25
C GLN A 264 -25.86 -6.28 11.77
N LYS A 265 -26.46 -7.27 12.44
CA LYS A 265 -26.32 -7.44 13.91
C LYS A 265 -24.86 -7.61 14.36
N TRP A 266 -24.02 -8.14 13.46
CA TRP A 266 -22.61 -8.41 13.71
C TRP A 266 -21.65 -7.49 12.92
N LEU A 267 -22.16 -6.64 12.04
CA LEU A 267 -21.39 -5.68 11.25
C LEU A 267 -22.02 -4.30 11.38
N LEU A 268 -21.42 -3.48 12.25
CA LEU A 268 -21.90 -2.14 12.53
C LEU A 268 -21.20 -1.13 11.63
N LYS A 269 -21.92 -0.06 11.29
CA LYS A 269 -21.42 1.06 10.49
C LYS A 269 -21.85 2.39 11.10
N PRO A 270 -21.12 3.49 10.84
CA PRO A 270 -21.44 4.78 11.43
C PRO A 270 -22.83 5.28 10.98
N PHE A 271 -23.40 6.23 11.73
CA PHE A 271 -24.57 6.97 11.29
C PHE A 271 -24.20 7.83 10.08
N HIS A 272 -25.03 7.80 9.05
CA HIS A 272 -24.80 8.58 7.84
C HIS A 272 -24.94 10.07 8.14
N ASP A 273 -23.89 10.84 7.88
CA ASP A 273 -23.91 12.28 8.11
C ASP A 273 -24.63 13.01 6.96
N THR A 274 -25.82 13.52 7.25
CA THR A 274 -26.59 14.39 6.34
C THR A 274 -26.57 15.86 6.79
N GLY A 275 -25.66 16.22 7.70
CA GLY A 275 -25.62 17.53 8.37
C GLY A 275 -26.66 17.68 9.48
N ARG A 276 -27.31 16.58 9.91
CA ARG A 276 -28.39 16.55 10.91
C ARG A 276 -28.19 15.47 11.97
N LEU A 277 -26.95 15.07 12.23
CA LEU A 277 -26.65 14.10 13.28
C LEU A 277 -26.93 14.72 14.67
N THR A 278 -27.51 13.91 15.56
CA THR A 278 -27.64 14.29 16.97
C THR A 278 -26.29 14.27 17.68
N ALA A 279 -26.19 14.90 18.85
CA ALA A 279 -24.97 14.87 19.66
C ALA A 279 -24.54 13.43 20.01
N GLU A 280 -25.50 12.56 20.31
CA GLU A 280 -25.26 11.14 20.62
C GLU A 280 -24.72 10.39 19.40
N GLN A 281 -25.26 10.65 18.21
CA GLN A 281 -24.77 10.07 16.96
C GLN A 281 -23.37 10.58 16.60
N HIS A 282 -23.08 11.85 16.84
CA HIS A 282 -21.73 12.40 16.67
C HIS A 282 -20.73 11.73 17.62
N MET A 283 -21.09 11.55 18.89
CA MET A 283 -20.24 10.85 19.87
C MET A 283 -19.99 9.40 19.46
N PHE A 284 -21.03 8.69 19.02
CA PHE A 284 -20.92 7.33 18.49
C PHE A 284 -19.97 7.28 17.29
N ASN A 285 -20.19 8.12 16.28
CA ASN A 285 -19.35 8.16 15.07
C ASN A 285 -17.90 8.51 15.41
N HIS A 286 -17.66 9.42 16.35
CA HIS A 286 -16.30 9.76 16.78
C HIS A 286 -15.59 8.57 17.45
N LYS A 287 -16.25 7.82 18.34
CA LYS A 287 -15.69 6.59 18.91
C LYS A 287 -15.47 5.53 17.83
N PHE A 288 -16.42 5.39 16.91
CA PHE A 288 -16.37 4.44 15.78
C PHE A 288 -15.14 4.69 14.90
N SER A 289 -14.98 5.92 14.40
CA SER A 289 -13.87 6.28 13.50
C SER A 289 -12.50 6.05 14.16
N ARG A 290 -12.35 6.35 15.46
CA ARG A 290 -11.09 6.11 16.18
C ARG A 290 -10.68 4.64 16.22
N ALA A 291 -11.64 3.74 16.32
CA ALA A 291 -11.38 2.31 16.28
C ALA A 291 -11.20 1.81 14.85
N GLN A 292 -11.93 2.35 13.88
CA GLN A 292 -11.79 2.00 12.46
C GLN A 292 -10.40 2.34 11.90
N VAL A 293 -9.72 3.38 12.40
CA VAL A 293 -8.33 3.69 12.04
C VAL A 293 -7.38 2.48 12.22
N VAL A 294 -7.71 1.50 13.06
CA VAL A 294 -6.90 0.27 13.20
C VAL A 294 -6.80 -0.53 11.89
N VAL A 295 -7.87 -0.60 11.10
CA VAL A 295 -7.88 -1.35 9.84
C VAL A 295 -7.15 -0.60 8.73
N GLU A 296 -7.35 0.71 8.65
CA GLU A 296 -6.59 1.59 7.76
C GLU A 296 -5.08 1.48 8.03
N ASN A 297 -4.68 1.57 9.31
CA ASN A 297 -3.28 1.42 9.72
C ASN A 297 -2.72 0.03 9.39
N ALA A 298 -3.51 -1.03 9.58
CA ALA A 298 -3.07 -2.39 9.24
C ALA A 298 -2.84 -2.54 7.73
N PHE A 299 -3.73 -2.01 6.89
CA PHE A 299 -3.52 -1.97 5.44
C PHE A 299 -2.32 -1.12 5.02
N GLY A 300 -2.15 0.05 5.64
CA GLY A 300 -0.99 0.92 5.44
C GLY A 300 0.32 0.20 5.73
N ARG A 301 0.42 -0.43 6.92
CA ARG A 301 1.59 -1.23 7.33
C ARG A 301 1.83 -2.42 6.42
N LEU A 302 0.76 -3.14 6.03
CA LEU A 302 0.83 -4.26 5.09
C LEU A 302 1.49 -3.83 3.77
N LYS A 303 0.99 -2.75 3.16
CA LYS A 303 1.50 -2.24 1.88
C LYS A 303 2.88 -1.59 2.00
N GLY A 304 3.15 -0.91 3.11
CA GLY A 304 4.45 -0.30 3.39
C GLY A 304 5.55 -1.34 3.58
N ARG A 305 5.28 -2.38 4.37
CA ARG A 305 6.17 -3.53 4.56
C ARG A 305 6.34 -4.30 3.25
N TRP A 306 5.24 -4.69 2.61
CA TRP A 306 5.24 -5.49 1.39
C TRP A 306 4.95 -4.63 0.16
N ARG A 307 5.92 -3.80 -0.23
CA ARG A 307 5.80 -2.87 -1.38
C ARG A 307 5.53 -3.56 -2.72
N CYS A 308 5.62 -4.89 -2.80
CA CYS A 308 5.15 -5.64 -3.97
C CYS A 308 3.65 -5.43 -4.23
N LEU A 309 2.86 -5.16 -3.19
CA LEU A 309 1.42 -4.88 -3.28
C LEU A 309 1.08 -3.49 -3.82
N LEU A 310 2.07 -2.58 -3.89
CA LEU A 310 1.89 -1.22 -4.42
C LEU A 310 2.25 -1.12 -5.92
N LYS A 311 2.80 -2.18 -6.50
CA LYS A 311 3.30 -2.19 -7.87
C LYS A 311 2.38 -3.05 -8.74
N ARG A 312 2.12 -2.57 -9.96
CA ARG A 312 1.51 -3.42 -11.00
C ARG A 312 2.47 -4.55 -11.32
N LYS A 313 1.99 -5.78 -11.21
CA LYS A 313 2.76 -6.99 -11.50
C LYS A 313 2.34 -7.54 -12.86
N ASP A 314 3.34 -7.92 -13.65
CA ASP A 314 3.13 -8.67 -14.88
C ASP A 314 3.03 -10.16 -14.56
N CYS A 315 1.92 -10.51 -13.92
CA CYS A 315 1.58 -11.90 -13.62
C CYS A 315 0.07 -12.10 -13.60
N ASP A 316 -0.34 -13.36 -13.68
CA ASP A 316 -1.74 -13.75 -13.64
C ASP A 316 -2.42 -13.34 -12.32
N THR A 317 -3.73 -13.08 -12.38
CA THR A 317 -4.54 -12.62 -11.24
C THR A 317 -4.56 -13.64 -10.10
N GLN A 318 -4.43 -14.94 -10.38
CA GLN A 318 -4.33 -15.96 -9.34
C GLN A 318 -3.02 -15.84 -8.57
N LEU A 319 -1.91 -15.56 -9.24
CA LEU A 319 -0.64 -15.32 -8.54
C LEU A 319 -0.70 -14.02 -7.72
N VAL A 320 -1.34 -12.96 -8.22
CA VAL A 320 -1.53 -11.74 -7.43
C VAL A 320 -2.34 -12.00 -6.17
N LYS A 321 -3.45 -12.75 -6.28
CA LYS A 321 -4.23 -13.21 -5.12
C LYS A 321 -3.34 -13.96 -4.13
N SER A 322 -2.51 -14.87 -4.63
CA SER A 322 -1.60 -15.66 -3.80
C SER A 322 -0.57 -14.84 -3.06
N MET A 323 0.03 -13.87 -3.74
CA MET A 323 0.94 -12.90 -3.14
C MET A 323 0.24 -12.07 -2.06
N VAL A 324 -1.00 -11.65 -2.28
CA VAL A 324 -1.78 -10.86 -1.30
C VAL A 324 -2.01 -11.66 -0.03
N LEU A 325 -2.52 -12.90 -0.14
CA LEU A 325 -2.75 -13.78 1.01
C LEU A 325 -1.45 -14.05 1.79
N THR A 326 -0.38 -14.33 1.05
CA THR A 326 0.96 -14.54 1.63
C THR A 326 1.44 -13.30 2.39
N CYS A 327 1.30 -12.10 1.81
CA CYS A 327 1.68 -10.85 2.47
C CYS A 327 0.88 -10.58 3.75
N CYS A 328 -0.42 -10.88 3.76
CA CYS A 328 -1.25 -10.77 4.97
C CYS A 328 -0.77 -11.71 6.07
N ALA A 329 -0.43 -12.96 5.72
CA ALA A 329 0.09 -13.93 6.69
C ALA A 329 1.48 -13.54 7.21
N LEU A 330 2.36 -13.04 6.34
CA LEU A 330 3.68 -12.52 6.73
C LEU A 330 3.58 -11.27 7.61
N HIS A 331 2.60 -10.41 7.35
CA HIS A 331 2.32 -9.26 8.23
C HIS A 331 1.98 -9.74 9.64
N ASN A 332 1.05 -10.68 9.79
CA ASN A 332 0.70 -11.22 11.10
C ASN A 332 1.90 -11.84 11.80
N LEU A 333 2.71 -12.63 11.08
CA LEU A 333 3.93 -13.23 11.61
C LEU A 333 4.88 -12.15 12.16
N CYS A 334 5.07 -11.06 11.40
CA CYS A 334 5.89 -9.94 11.83
C CYS A 334 5.31 -9.23 13.08
N GLU A 335 3.99 -9.02 13.14
CA GLU A 335 3.34 -8.43 14.31
C GLU A 335 3.33 -9.40 15.53
N GLU A 336 3.39 -10.71 15.31
CA GLU A 336 3.58 -11.73 16.37
C GLU A 336 4.98 -11.71 16.96
N HIS A 337 5.99 -11.61 16.11
CA HIS A 337 7.39 -11.58 16.50
C HIS A 337 7.86 -10.21 17.00
N GLY A 338 6.99 -9.20 16.99
CA GLY A 338 7.34 -7.84 17.43
C GLY A 338 8.32 -7.14 16.50
N GLU A 339 8.31 -7.50 15.21
CA GLU A 339 9.20 -6.94 14.20
C GLU A 339 8.96 -5.43 14.03
N SER A 340 10.06 -4.67 14.09
CA SER A 340 10.01 -3.22 13.92
C SER A 340 9.42 -2.82 12.57
N TYR A 341 8.69 -1.71 12.57
CA TYR A 341 8.17 -1.08 11.36
C TYR A 341 8.72 0.34 11.28
N GLU A 342 9.33 0.68 10.15
CA GLU A 342 9.87 2.02 9.94
C GLU A 342 8.83 2.90 9.24
N ALA A 343 8.58 4.09 9.77
CA ALA A 343 7.67 5.07 9.16
C ALA A 343 8.12 5.50 7.73
N SER A 344 9.39 5.32 7.39
CA SER A 344 9.91 5.53 6.03
C SER A 344 9.28 4.60 4.99
N TRP A 345 8.64 3.51 5.43
CA TRP A 345 8.02 2.53 4.57
C TRP A 345 6.61 2.92 4.17
N ASP A 346 5.99 3.84 4.90
CA ASP A 346 4.68 4.36 4.57
C ASP A 346 4.68 4.85 3.12
N ALA A 347 3.67 4.43 2.37
CA ALA A 347 3.48 4.96 1.04
C ALA A 347 3.14 6.45 1.18
N PRO A 348 3.69 7.34 0.31
CA PRO A 348 3.25 8.72 0.31
C PRO A 348 1.74 8.75 0.12
N ASP A 349 1.03 9.53 0.94
CA ASP A 349 -0.43 9.67 0.92
C ASP A 349 -0.92 9.95 -0.51
N THR A 350 -1.27 8.90 -1.25
CA THR A 350 -2.32 9.03 -2.24
C THR A 350 -3.59 9.08 -1.43
N ALA A 351 -3.94 10.29 -0.99
CA ALA A 351 -5.14 10.58 -0.21
C ALA A 351 -6.27 9.66 -0.66
N GLU A 352 -6.59 8.68 0.18
CA GLU A 352 -7.72 7.79 -0.03
C GLU A 352 -8.97 8.60 0.31
N CYS A 353 -9.29 9.57 -0.55
CA CYS A 353 -10.59 10.24 -0.50
C CYS A 353 -11.58 9.20 -0.99
N GLU A 354 -12.16 8.43 -0.06
CA GLU A 354 -13.34 7.64 -0.36
C GLU A 354 -14.45 8.62 -0.77
N PRO A 355 -14.93 8.62 -2.03
CA PRO A 355 -16.20 9.25 -2.30
C PRO A 355 -17.24 8.53 -1.45
N VAL A 356 -18.11 9.29 -0.77
CA VAL A 356 -19.25 8.76 -0.03
C VAL A 356 -20.01 7.82 -0.96
N ALA A 357 -19.84 6.51 -0.78
CA ALA A 357 -20.55 5.54 -1.59
C ALA A 357 -22.04 5.75 -1.33
N ALA A 358 -22.81 5.99 -2.39
CA ALA A 358 -24.26 6.01 -2.29
C ALA A 358 -24.70 4.72 -1.60
N ALA A 359 -25.38 4.86 -0.46
CA ALA A 359 -25.85 3.72 0.31
C ALA A 359 -26.55 2.73 -0.62
N ALA A 360 -26.22 1.44 -0.51
CA ALA A 360 -26.95 0.39 -1.20
C ALA A 360 -28.43 0.46 -0.79
N GLN A 361 -29.24 1.13 -1.62
CA GLN A 361 -30.67 1.26 -1.40
C GLN A 361 -31.27 -0.14 -1.54
N GLY A 362 -31.89 -0.64 -0.47
CA GLY A 362 -32.63 -1.92 -0.48
C GLY A 362 -32.03 -3.07 0.33
N VAL A 363 -30.98 -2.87 1.13
CA VAL A 363 -30.52 -3.91 2.07
C VAL A 363 -31.22 -3.73 3.42
N GLU A 364 -31.89 -4.78 3.89
CA GLU A 364 -32.53 -4.82 5.20
C GLU A 364 -31.49 -4.59 6.31
N GLU A 365 -31.64 -3.50 7.07
CA GLU A 365 -30.69 -3.10 8.11
C GLU A 365 -31.02 -3.80 9.43
N GLN A 366 -30.59 -5.06 9.56
CA GLN A 366 -30.90 -5.92 10.70
C GLN A 366 -30.16 -5.52 12.00
N GLY A 367 -29.17 -4.63 11.92
CA GLY A 367 -28.32 -4.19 13.04
C GLY A 367 -28.73 -2.87 13.72
N ARG A 368 -29.87 -2.27 13.36
CA ARG A 368 -30.29 -0.96 13.90
C ARG A 368 -30.41 -0.95 15.42
N ASP A 369 -31.04 -1.96 15.98
CA ASP A 369 -31.28 -2.06 17.43
C ASP A 369 -29.96 -2.16 18.20
N VAL A 370 -29.02 -2.97 17.72
CA VAL A 370 -27.68 -3.12 18.31
C VAL A 370 -26.92 -1.79 18.28
N ARG A 371 -26.92 -1.10 17.13
CA ARG A 371 -26.24 0.20 16.99
C ARG A 371 -26.85 1.26 17.91
N ASN A 372 -28.18 1.34 17.98
CA ASN A 372 -28.87 2.31 18.81
C ASN A 372 -28.66 2.04 20.31
N ALA A 373 -28.65 0.77 20.72
CA ALA A 373 -28.33 0.37 22.09
C ALA A 373 -26.90 0.77 22.49
N LEU A 374 -25.92 0.57 21.60
CA LEU A 374 -24.54 1.01 21.82
C LEU A 374 -24.40 2.53 21.90
N MET A 375 -25.13 3.27 21.06
CA MET A 375 -25.17 4.73 21.12
C MET A 375 -25.70 5.21 22.48
N GLN A 376 -26.80 4.64 22.96
CA GLN A 376 -27.34 4.94 24.29
C GLN A 376 -26.37 4.58 25.41
N TYR A 377 -25.72 3.41 25.31
CA TYR A 377 -24.68 2.98 26.25
C TYR A 377 -23.52 4.00 26.32
N PHE A 378 -23.06 4.53 25.18
CA PHE A 378 -22.00 5.54 25.18
C PHE A 378 -22.49 6.86 25.78
N SER A 379 -23.69 7.32 25.46
CA SER A 379 -24.25 8.55 26.03
C SER A 379 -24.41 8.47 27.56
N ASN A 380 -24.79 7.31 28.08
CA ASN A 380 -25.00 7.11 29.52
C ASN A 380 -23.68 6.99 30.31
N ASN A 381 -22.58 6.67 29.65
CA ASN A 381 -21.25 6.48 30.24
C ASN A 381 -20.22 7.51 29.73
N ALA A 382 -20.70 8.65 29.19
CA ALA A 382 -19.89 9.69 28.56
C ALA A 382 -19.24 10.64 29.57
#